data_AF-A0A9K3PLX0-F1
#
_entry.id   AF-A0A9K3PLX0-F1
#
_cell.length_a   1.000
_cell.length_b   1.000
_cell.length_c   1.000
_cell.angle_alpha   90.00
_cell.angle_beta   90.00
_cell.angle_gamma   90.00
#
_symmetry.space_group_name_H-M   'P 1'
#
loop_
_entity.id
_entity.type
_entity.pdbx_description
1 polymer ?
#
loop_
_entity_poly.entity_id
_entity_poly.type
_entity_poly.pdbx_seq_one_letter_code
_entity_poly.pdbx_strand_id
1 'polypeptide(L)'
;MTSLLIDPETELVFSLSKSEATPRCMMTLKHPGGSDEFVAFKVKTTQPRRYLVRPNQGLIGPGTSETISILLVEKDKQVLLQSYERLGQSGLDHSKDKFLVQSCPVDKAFAAKKAGDQTELYESLTTMWNTVTAGGSTTPVHNKKLHVRHVVTQEASAAAATARAAPKLEKAPHSNLKDMNPEQLATELSGLRRKYDELVSFSVNLTAERDILSNTLEQTKRDYNREMAARSALENKQGGGSARGGSGKGGKSGGASLFQMVFLGLACFLAGAKIGATGNAPYLPVVGNFFIEGDAKLVKVEPVSPPPTPEEVANDGGEL
;
A
#
# COMPACT_ATOMS: atom_id res chain seq x y z
N MET A 1 29.25 10.41 -11.27
CA MET A 1 27.99 9.91 -10.66
C MET A 1 27.51 8.74 -11.48
N THR A 2 27.69 7.52 -11.01
CA THR A 2 27.22 6.31 -11.69
C THR A 2 25.75 6.12 -11.36
N SER A 3 24.87 6.64 -12.22
CA SER A 3 23.42 6.44 -12.10
C SER A 3 23.09 4.98 -12.46
N LEU A 4 22.45 4.26 -11.55
CA LEU A 4 21.93 2.92 -11.80
C LEU A 4 20.82 3.00 -12.87
N LEU A 5 20.91 2.15 -13.89
CA LEU A 5 19.88 2.05 -14.92
C LEU A 5 18.77 1.13 -14.43
N ILE A 6 17.51 1.53 -14.59
CA ILE A 6 16.35 0.83 -14.05
C ILE A 6 15.37 0.61 -15.20
N ASP A 7 15.05 -0.65 -15.47
CA ASP A 7 14.10 -1.05 -16.49
C ASP A 7 12.97 -1.87 -15.87
N PRO A 8 11.70 -1.45 -15.93
CA PRO A 8 11.18 -0.23 -16.58
C PRO A 8 11.51 1.06 -15.82
N GLU A 9 11.60 2.19 -16.53
CA GLU A 9 12.05 3.46 -15.92
C GLU A 9 10.99 4.22 -15.12
N THR A 10 9.70 4.05 -15.44
CA THR A 10 8.64 4.95 -14.95
C THR A 10 7.51 4.21 -14.22
N GLU A 11 7.04 3.11 -14.78
CA GLU A 11 5.91 2.37 -14.25
C GLU A 11 6.12 0.85 -14.27
N LEU A 12 5.62 0.20 -13.23
CA LEU A 12 5.55 -1.24 -13.09
C LEU A 12 4.13 -1.68 -13.43
N VAL A 13 3.99 -2.44 -14.52
CA VAL A 13 2.69 -2.89 -15.01
C VAL A 13 2.43 -4.31 -14.53
N PHE A 14 1.29 -4.51 -13.86
CA PHE A 14 0.81 -5.82 -13.43
C PHE A 14 -0.39 -6.23 -14.29
N SER A 15 -0.18 -7.27 -15.09
CA SER A 15 -1.25 -7.91 -15.86
C SER A 15 -2.02 -8.85 -14.96
N LEU A 16 -3.28 -8.52 -14.70
CA LEU A 16 -4.22 -9.34 -13.94
C LEU A 16 -4.98 -10.25 -14.91
N SER A 17 -5.04 -11.54 -14.61
CA SER A 17 -5.92 -12.49 -15.29
C SER A 17 -6.67 -13.31 -14.25
N LYS A 18 -7.77 -13.95 -14.67
CA LYS A 18 -8.55 -14.84 -13.80
C LYS A 18 -7.85 -16.20 -13.60
N SER A 19 -7.05 -16.63 -14.57
CA SER A 19 -6.33 -17.91 -14.57
C SER A 19 -5.02 -17.87 -13.77
N GLU A 20 -4.28 -16.76 -13.83
CA GLU A 20 -2.98 -16.64 -13.15
C GLU A 20 -3.18 -16.32 -11.66
N ALA A 21 -2.74 -17.22 -10.77
CA ALA A 21 -2.81 -17.01 -9.32
C ALA A 21 -2.01 -15.76 -8.89
N THR A 22 -0.73 -15.67 -9.23
CA THR A 22 0.16 -14.61 -8.73
C THR A 22 0.75 -13.75 -9.84
N PRO A 23 0.09 -12.63 -10.21
CA PRO A 23 0.63 -11.66 -11.15
C PRO A 23 2.01 -11.20 -10.72
N ARG A 24 2.99 -11.33 -11.62
CA ARG A 24 4.38 -10.92 -11.38
C ARG A 24 4.78 -9.80 -12.34
N CYS A 25 5.55 -8.86 -11.83
CA CYS A 25 6.23 -7.83 -12.60
C CYS A 25 7.73 -7.97 -12.33
N MET A 26 8.55 -7.79 -13.36
CA MET A 26 10.01 -7.87 -13.26
C MET A 26 10.60 -6.48 -13.45
N MET A 27 11.58 -6.14 -12.63
CA MET A 27 12.35 -4.90 -12.74
C MET A 27 13.83 -5.25 -12.75
N THR A 28 14.56 -4.78 -13.75
CA THR A 28 15.99 -5.01 -13.90
C THR A 28 16.76 -3.76 -13.50
N LEU A 29 17.72 -3.94 -12.60
CA LEU A 29 18.68 -2.93 -12.19
C LEU A 29 20.01 -3.22 -12.86
N LYS A 30 20.57 -2.28 -13.62
CA LYS A 30 21.81 -2.47 -14.37
C LYS A 30 22.85 -1.43 -14.00
N HIS A 31 24.06 -1.92 -13.68
CA HIS A 31 25.23 -1.07 -13.54
C HIS A 31 25.87 -0.82 -14.91
N PRO A 32 26.06 0.44 -15.36
CA PRO A 32 26.60 0.73 -16.69
C PRO A 32 28.09 0.37 -16.86
N GLY A 33 28.79 0.01 -15.78
CA GLY A 33 30.19 -0.44 -15.84
C GLY A 33 31.22 0.67 -15.99
N GLY A 34 30.83 1.94 -15.83
CA GLY A 34 31.74 3.09 -15.90
C GLY A 34 32.61 3.31 -14.67
N SER A 35 32.40 2.54 -13.60
CA SER A 35 33.17 2.57 -12.35
C SER A 35 33.40 1.16 -11.83
N ASP A 36 34.52 0.95 -11.14
CA ASP A 36 34.87 -0.32 -10.47
C ASP A 36 34.18 -0.50 -9.09
N GLU A 37 33.36 0.46 -8.70
CA GLU A 37 32.55 0.44 -7.49
C GLU A 37 31.33 -0.48 -7.64
N PHE A 38 30.95 -1.12 -6.54
CA PHE A 38 29.71 -1.87 -6.46
C PHE A 38 28.57 -0.92 -6.12
N VAL A 39 27.34 -1.29 -6.47
CA VAL A 39 26.15 -0.52 -6.07
C VAL A 39 25.26 -1.38 -5.21
N ALA A 40 25.03 -0.93 -3.98
CA ALA A 40 23.99 -1.49 -3.13
C ALA A 40 22.64 -0.91 -3.52
N PHE A 41 21.61 -1.75 -3.59
CA PHE A 41 20.24 -1.31 -3.82
C PHE A 41 19.31 -1.74 -2.69
N LYS A 42 18.23 -0.98 -2.52
CA LYS A 42 17.11 -1.31 -1.63
C LYS A 42 15.80 -0.88 -2.26
N VAL A 43 14.84 -1.78 -2.29
CA VAL A 43 13.50 -1.56 -2.82
C VAL A 43 12.53 -1.37 -1.67
N LYS A 44 11.79 -0.26 -1.70
CA LYS A 44 10.72 0.06 -0.75
C LYS A 44 9.42 0.23 -1.52
N THR A 45 8.28 -0.03 -0.88
CA THR A 45 6.95 0.16 -1.46
C THR A 45 6.03 0.87 -0.49
N THR A 46 5.06 1.61 -1.02
CA THR A 46 3.98 2.20 -0.21
C THR A 46 2.98 1.16 0.29
N GLN A 47 2.96 -0.05 -0.27
CA GLN A 47 2.02 -1.13 0.09
C GLN A 47 2.75 -2.46 0.36
N PRO A 48 3.48 -2.60 1.48
CA PRO A 48 4.28 -3.80 1.77
C PRO A 48 3.45 -5.06 2.00
N ARG A 49 2.14 -4.93 2.28
CA ARG A 49 1.22 -6.08 2.41
C ARG A 49 0.69 -6.59 1.08
N ARG A 50 0.67 -5.74 0.06
CA ARG A 50 0.12 -6.02 -1.27
C ARG A 50 1.15 -6.65 -2.20
N TYR A 51 2.42 -6.28 -2.04
CA TYR A 51 3.50 -6.69 -2.92
C TYR A 51 4.59 -7.44 -2.18
N LEU A 52 5.02 -8.56 -2.75
CA LEU A 52 6.18 -9.30 -2.32
C LEU A 52 7.34 -9.03 -3.28
N VAL A 53 8.47 -8.55 -2.75
CA VAL A 53 9.64 -8.15 -3.54
C VAL A 53 10.79 -9.11 -3.26
N ARG A 54 11.36 -9.71 -4.30
CA ARG A 54 12.53 -10.60 -4.20
C ARG A 54 13.52 -10.40 -5.35
N PRO A 55 14.80 -10.12 -5.07
CA PRO A 55 15.34 -9.63 -3.79
C PRO A 55 14.86 -8.21 -3.47
N ASN A 56 14.69 -7.88 -2.18
CA ASN A 56 14.32 -6.52 -1.74
C ASN A 56 15.53 -5.60 -1.53
N GLN A 57 16.73 -6.16 -1.36
CA GLN A 57 18.00 -5.47 -1.28
C GLN A 57 19.12 -6.40 -1.75
N GLY A 58 20.22 -5.83 -2.23
CA GLY A 58 21.35 -6.60 -2.74
C GLY A 58 22.50 -5.72 -3.21
N LEU A 59 23.49 -6.35 -3.83
CA LEU A 59 24.65 -5.71 -4.45
C LEU A 59 24.66 -6.00 -5.94
N ILE A 60 25.04 -5.00 -6.73
CA ILE A 60 25.23 -5.10 -8.18
C ILE A 60 26.69 -4.75 -8.47
N GLY A 61 27.37 -5.64 -9.18
CA GLY A 61 28.75 -5.44 -9.57
C GLY A 61 28.89 -4.52 -10.79
N PRO A 62 30.10 -4.02 -11.06
CA PRO A 62 30.41 -3.27 -12.26
C PRO A 62 30.00 -4.02 -13.54
N GLY A 63 29.12 -3.43 -14.35
CA GLY A 63 28.71 -3.98 -15.63
C GLY A 63 27.71 -5.13 -15.55
N THR A 64 27.29 -5.52 -14.33
CA THR A 64 26.29 -6.57 -14.13
C THR A 64 24.89 -5.98 -13.98
N SER A 65 23.89 -6.86 -14.00
CA SER A 65 22.50 -6.53 -13.75
C SER A 65 21.87 -7.50 -12.77
N GLU A 66 20.92 -7.02 -11.99
CA GLU A 66 20.13 -7.81 -11.05
C GLU A 66 18.65 -7.66 -11.38
N THR A 67 17.93 -8.79 -11.41
CA THR A 67 16.50 -8.80 -11.75
C THR A 67 15.66 -9.03 -10.49
N ILE A 68 14.78 -8.09 -10.21
CA ILE A 68 13.88 -8.10 -9.07
C ILE A 68 12.50 -8.56 -9.51
N SER A 69 12.01 -9.60 -8.86
CA SER A 69 10.65 -10.09 -9.00
C SER A 69 9.73 -9.43 -7.97
N ILE A 70 8.66 -8.81 -8.47
CA ILE A 70 7.63 -8.18 -7.65
C ILE A 70 6.33 -8.92 -7.91
N LEU A 71 5.78 -9.57 -6.88
CA LEU A 71 4.56 -10.36 -6.96
C LEU A 71 3.42 -9.63 -6.27
N LEU A 72 2.25 -9.63 -6.90
CA LEU A 72 1.01 -9.15 -6.29
C LEU A 72 0.39 -10.28 -5.46
N VAL A 73 0.03 -9.98 -4.21
CA VAL A 73 -0.62 -10.94 -3.31
C VAL A 73 -2.03 -11.27 -3.79
N GLU A 74 -2.40 -12.56 -3.77
CA GLU A 74 -3.67 -13.08 -4.28
C GLU A 74 -4.90 -12.34 -3.73
N LYS A 75 -4.93 -12.01 -2.43
CA LYS A 75 -6.04 -11.29 -1.80
C LYS A 75 -6.27 -9.91 -2.44
N ASP A 76 -5.20 -9.14 -2.65
CA ASP A 76 -5.31 -7.82 -3.27
C ASP A 76 -5.65 -7.91 -4.76
N LYS A 77 -5.11 -8.92 -5.47
CA LYS A 77 -5.51 -9.21 -6.85
C LYS A 77 -7.02 -9.44 -6.96
N GLN A 78 -7.63 -10.23 -6.08
CA GLN A 78 -9.08 -10.48 -6.09
C GLN A 78 -9.89 -9.19 -5.90
N VAL A 79 -9.46 -8.31 -5.00
CA VAL A 79 -10.09 -6.99 -4.78
C VAL A 79 -9.97 -6.12 -6.03
N LEU A 80 -8.82 -6.12 -6.70
CA LEU A 80 -8.60 -5.37 -7.94
C LEU A 80 -9.47 -5.93 -9.07
N LEU A 81 -9.54 -7.26 -9.24
CA LEU A 81 -10.41 -7.90 -10.23
C LEU A 81 -11.89 -7.60 -9.99
N GLN A 82 -12.36 -7.64 -8.75
CA GLN A 82 -13.74 -7.26 -8.41
C GLN A 82 -14.02 -5.79 -8.73
N SER A 83 -13.04 -4.91 -8.49
CA SER A 83 -13.14 -3.49 -8.83
C SER A 83 -13.21 -3.29 -10.34
N TYR A 84 -12.43 -4.07 -11.10
CA TYR A 84 -12.49 -4.10 -12.56
C TYR A 84 -13.83 -4.62 -13.09
N GLU A 85 -14.41 -5.65 -12.50
CA GLU A 85 -15.71 -6.17 -12.91
C GLU A 85 -16.83 -5.13 -12.73
N ARG A 86 -16.72 -4.29 -11.70
CA ARG A 86 -17.72 -3.24 -11.39
C ARG A 86 -17.56 -1.99 -12.24
N LEU A 87 -16.32 -1.50 -12.42
CA LEU A 87 -16.04 -0.18 -12.99
C LEU A 87 -15.23 -0.24 -14.28
N GLY A 88 -14.81 -1.43 -14.73
CA GLY A 88 -13.87 -1.60 -15.83
C GLY A 88 -12.46 -1.13 -15.47
N GLN A 89 -11.69 -0.74 -16.49
CA GLN A 89 -10.28 -0.33 -16.32
C GLN A 89 -10.12 0.91 -15.40
N SER A 90 -11.10 1.82 -15.37
CA SER A 90 -11.07 3.00 -14.50
C SER A 90 -11.10 2.64 -13.01
N GLY A 91 -11.68 1.48 -12.65
CA GLY A 91 -11.65 0.95 -11.28
C GLY A 91 -10.25 0.56 -10.79
N LEU A 92 -9.31 0.33 -11.72
CA LEU A 92 -7.92 -0.01 -11.42
C LEU A 92 -7.02 1.24 -11.35
N ASP A 93 -7.38 2.32 -12.04
CA ASP A 93 -6.60 3.56 -12.09
C ASP A 93 -6.56 4.30 -10.73
N HIS A 94 -7.36 3.86 -9.76
CA HIS A 94 -7.32 4.37 -8.39
C HIS A 94 -6.11 3.89 -7.56
N SER A 95 -5.37 2.87 -8.01
CA SER A 95 -4.17 2.42 -7.29
C SER A 95 -3.06 3.47 -7.40
N LYS A 96 -2.74 4.15 -6.28
CA LYS A 96 -1.66 5.15 -6.19
C LYS A 96 -0.36 4.55 -5.66
N ASP A 97 -0.18 3.25 -5.86
CA ASP A 97 0.90 2.49 -5.28
C ASP A 97 2.23 2.87 -5.96
N LYS A 98 3.29 2.95 -5.15
CA LYS A 98 4.59 3.44 -5.59
C LYS A 98 5.70 2.56 -5.04
N PHE A 99 6.72 2.35 -5.86
CA PHE A 99 7.99 1.76 -5.48
C PHE A 99 9.08 2.83 -5.43
N LEU A 100 10.01 2.67 -4.50
CA LEU A 100 11.19 3.49 -4.36
C LEU A 100 12.41 2.56 -4.41
N VAL A 101 13.23 2.71 -5.44
CA VAL A 101 14.54 2.07 -5.54
C VAL A 101 15.57 3.06 -5.04
N GLN A 102 16.24 2.71 -3.95
CA GLN A 102 17.38 3.44 -3.44
C GLN A 102 18.65 2.73 -3.87
N SER A 103 19.66 3.48 -4.28
CA SER A 103 20.96 2.98 -4.68
C SER A 103 22.08 3.79 -4.04
N CYS A 104 23.16 3.13 -3.69
CA CYS A 104 24.29 3.70 -2.97
C CYS A 104 25.57 3.05 -3.49
N PRO A 105 26.60 3.82 -3.92
CA PRO A 105 27.89 3.26 -4.29
C PRO A 105 28.58 2.69 -3.05
N VAL A 106 29.27 1.56 -3.23
CA VAL A 106 29.91 0.79 -2.18
C VAL A 106 31.27 0.28 -2.66
N ASP A 107 32.27 0.36 -1.80
CA ASP A 107 33.62 -0.08 -2.11
C ASP A 107 33.72 -1.59 -2.34
N LYS A 108 34.63 -1.96 -3.24
CA LYS A 108 34.97 -3.36 -3.55
C LYS A 108 35.37 -4.17 -2.31
N ALA A 109 36.02 -3.55 -1.33
CA ALA A 109 36.42 -4.21 -0.08
C ALA A 109 35.22 -4.65 0.76
N PHE A 110 34.12 -3.89 0.75
CA PHE A 110 32.88 -4.26 1.43
C PHE A 110 32.18 -5.43 0.71
N ALA A 111 32.16 -5.39 -0.64
CA ALA A 111 31.57 -6.44 -1.46
C ALA A 111 32.35 -7.77 -1.35
N ALA A 112 33.69 -7.72 -1.40
CA ALA A 112 34.55 -8.90 -1.37
C ALA A 112 34.54 -9.62 -0.02
N LYS A 113 34.43 -8.89 1.10
CA LYS A 113 34.41 -9.48 2.45
C LYS A 113 33.17 -10.33 2.75
N LYS A 114 32.12 -10.22 1.92
CA LYS A 114 30.76 -10.70 2.27
C LYS A 114 30.09 -11.48 1.14
N ALA A 115 30.88 -11.96 0.17
CA ALA A 115 30.40 -12.72 -0.97
C ALA A 115 30.17 -14.23 -0.66
N GLY A 116 30.54 -14.70 0.53
CA GLY A 116 30.51 -16.12 0.90
C GLY A 116 29.20 -16.62 1.52
N ASP A 117 28.45 -15.77 2.23
CA ASP A 117 27.16 -16.11 2.82
C ASP A 117 26.11 -15.01 2.53
N GLN A 118 24.98 -15.40 1.92
CA GLN A 118 23.88 -14.49 1.60
C GLN A 118 23.25 -13.90 2.87
N THR A 119 23.25 -14.65 3.99
CA THR A 119 22.66 -14.19 5.24
C THR A 119 23.50 -13.08 5.86
N GLU A 120 24.82 -13.28 5.99
CA GLU A 120 25.76 -12.25 6.43
C GLU A 120 25.75 -10.99 5.53
N LEU A 121 25.64 -11.18 4.21
CA LEU A 121 25.51 -10.07 3.27
C LEU A 121 24.24 -9.26 3.55
N TYR A 122 23.12 -9.94 3.79
CA TYR A 122 21.83 -9.30 4.06
C TYR A 122 21.84 -8.50 5.37
N GLU A 123 22.39 -9.05 6.45
CA GLU A 123 22.55 -8.35 7.73
C GLU A 123 23.44 -7.11 7.58
N SER A 124 24.54 -7.27 6.84
CA SER A 124 25.49 -6.20 6.58
C SER A 124 24.90 -5.05 5.77
N LEU A 125 24.12 -5.37 4.73
CA LEU A 125 23.37 -4.38 3.97
C LEU A 125 22.35 -3.68 4.86
N THR A 126 21.68 -4.41 5.74
CA THR A 126 20.70 -3.84 6.67
C THR A 126 21.35 -2.80 7.60
N THR A 127 22.50 -3.15 8.19
CA THR A 127 23.27 -2.22 9.04
C THR A 127 23.73 -0.99 8.26
N MET A 128 24.28 -1.17 7.06
CA MET A 128 24.69 -0.07 6.19
C MET A 128 23.52 0.87 5.88
N TRP A 129 22.36 0.32 5.50
CA TRP A 129 21.16 1.11 5.18
C TRP A 129 20.63 1.88 6.39
N ASN A 130 20.75 1.35 7.61
CA ASN A 130 20.37 2.05 8.83
C ASN A 130 21.28 3.27 9.07
N THR A 131 22.60 3.11 8.92
CA THR A 131 23.56 4.22 9.05
C THR A 131 23.35 5.30 7.98
N VAL A 132 23.15 4.90 6.73
CA VAL A 132 22.91 5.81 5.60
C VAL A 132 21.60 6.57 5.77
N THR A 133 20.53 5.92 6.25
CA THR A 133 19.23 6.57 6.46
C THR A 133 19.24 7.49 7.68
N ALA A 134 20.03 7.18 8.71
CA ALA A 134 20.17 8.01 9.92
C ALA A 134 21.01 9.29 9.71
N GLY A 135 21.53 9.54 8.50
CA GLY A 135 22.33 10.71 8.19
C GLY A 135 23.77 10.65 8.72
N GLY A 136 24.21 9.49 9.22
CA GLY A 136 25.56 9.29 9.76
C GLY A 136 26.63 8.97 8.70
N SER A 137 26.27 8.96 7.42
CA SER A 137 27.16 8.61 6.30
C SER A 137 27.12 9.70 5.23
N THR A 138 28.30 10.02 4.68
CA THR A 138 28.49 10.97 3.57
C THR A 138 28.22 10.36 2.20
N THR A 139 27.86 9.08 2.12
CA THR A 139 27.71 8.37 0.85
C THR A 139 26.46 8.86 0.09
N PRO A 140 26.58 9.24 -1.19
CA PRO A 140 25.46 9.76 -1.97
C PRO A 140 24.43 8.67 -2.26
N VAL A 141 23.18 8.86 -1.80
CA VAL A 141 22.06 7.97 -2.09
C VAL A 141 21.26 8.47 -3.28
N HIS A 142 21.07 7.63 -4.29
CA HIS A 142 20.24 7.91 -5.43
C HIS A 142 18.87 7.24 -5.29
N ASN A 143 17.80 7.99 -5.53
CA ASN A 143 16.42 7.56 -5.30
C ASN A 143 15.62 7.62 -6.60
N LYS A 144 15.11 6.48 -7.07
CA LYS A 144 14.19 6.41 -8.21
C LYS A 144 12.81 5.94 -7.75
N LYS A 145 11.77 6.68 -8.09
CA LYS A 145 10.38 6.34 -7.80
C LYS A 145 9.69 5.81 -9.05
N LEU A 146 8.99 4.68 -8.91
CA LEU A 146 8.18 4.07 -9.96
C LEU A 146 6.71 4.02 -9.52
N HIS A 147 5.80 4.25 -10.46
CA HIS A 147 4.37 4.09 -10.24
C HIS A 147 3.95 2.66 -10.56
N VAL A 148 2.84 2.21 -9.96
CA VAL A 148 2.26 0.91 -10.30
C VAL A 148 1.00 1.12 -11.11
N ARG A 149 0.85 0.33 -12.18
CA ARG A 149 -0.34 0.27 -13.00
C ARG A 149 -0.86 -1.16 -13.08
N HIS A 150 -2.15 -1.34 -12.91
CA HIS A 150 -2.80 -2.65 -13.04
C HIS A 150 -3.63 -2.68 -14.32
N VAL A 151 -3.48 -3.73 -15.11
CA VAL A 151 -4.22 -3.92 -16.37
C VAL A 151 -4.82 -5.31 -16.38
N VAL A 152 -6.06 -5.47 -16.84
CA VAL A 152 -6.63 -6.81 -17.00
C VAL A 152 -6.34 -7.31 -18.40
N THR A 153 -5.62 -8.43 -18.50
CA THR A 153 -5.47 -9.14 -19.77
C THR A 153 -6.61 -10.15 -19.85
N GLN A 154 -7.65 -9.80 -20.59
CA GLN A 154 -8.61 -10.82 -21.01
C GLN A 154 -7.92 -11.69 -22.06
N GLU A 155 -7.83 -13.00 -21.81
CA GLU A 155 -7.55 -13.97 -22.86
C GLU A 155 -8.67 -13.84 -23.89
N ALA A 156 -8.42 -13.05 -24.93
CA ALA A 156 -9.35 -12.85 -26.01
C ALA A 156 -9.37 -14.14 -26.85
N SER A 157 -10.48 -14.89 -26.76
CA SER A 157 -11.07 -15.35 -28.01
C SER A 157 -11.26 -14.12 -28.88
N ALA A 158 -10.76 -14.18 -30.11
CA ALA A 158 -10.55 -13.04 -31.01
C ALA A 158 -11.84 -12.37 -31.54
N ALA A 159 -12.88 -12.21 -30.73
CA ALA A 159 -14.21 -11.73 -31.16
C ALA A 159 -14.75 -10.51 -30.40
N ALA A 160 -14.10 -10.01 -29.34
CA ALA A 160 -14.67 -8.94 -28.50
C ALA A 160 -13.89 -7.60 -28.50
N ALA A 161 -12.83 -7.47 -29.32
CA ALA A 161 -11.95 -6.31 -29.32
C ALA A 161 -12.57 -5.02 -29.90
N THR A 162 -13.85 -5.00 -30.27
CA THR A 162 -14.47 -3.82 -30.93
C THR A 162 -15.45 -3.03 -30.04
N ALA A 163 -15.73 -3.45 -28.80
CA ALA A 163 -16.91 -2.90 -28.07
C ALA A 163 -16.63 -1.95 -26.89
N ARG A 164 -15.38 -1.58 -26.56
CA ARG A 164 -15.15 -0.83 -25.30
C ARG A 164 -14.13 0.31 -25.31
N ALA A 165 -13.68 0.74 -26.48
CA ALA A 165 -12.99 2.02 -26.60
C ALA A 165 -14.03 3.13 -26.84
N ALA A 166 -13.93 4.25 -26.13
CA ALA A 166 -14.62 5.47 -26.55
C ALA A 166 -14.26 5.74 -28.02
N PRO A 167 -15.21 6.10 -28.89
CA PRO A 167 -14.90 6.30 -30.31
C PRO A 167 -13.88 7.44 -30.41
N LYS A 168 -12.63 7.09 -30.71
CA LYS A 168 -11.64 8.06 -31.16
C LYS A 168 -12.17 8.64 -32.46
N LEU A 169 -12.41 9.95 -32.48
CA LEU A 169 -12.54 10.70 -33.72
C LEU A 169 -11.20 10.59 -34.48
N GLU A 170 -11.04 9.54 -35.27
CA GLU A 170 -10.10 9.59 -36.38
C GLU A 170 -10.65 10.58 -37.40
N LYS A 171 -9.90 11.66 -37.60
CA LYS A 171 -10.09 12.56 -38.73
C LYS A 171 -9.83 11.74 -39.99
N ALA A 172 -10.90 11.32 -40.67
CA ALA A 172 -10.78 10.74 -42.00
C ALA A 172 -10.04 11.73 -42.92
N PRO A 173 -9.15 11.27 -43.80
CA PRO A 173 -8.57 12.12 -44.83
C PRO A 173 -9.73 12.61 -45.70
N HIS A 174 -9.76 13.91 -45.98
CA HIS A 174 -10.81 14.55 -46.76
C HIS A 174 -11.05 13.81 -48.08
N SER A 175 -12.06 12.94 -48.14
CA SER A 175 -12.56 12.37 -49.40
C SER A 175 -13.49 13.40 -50.02
N ASN A 176 -13.13 13.86 -51.23
CA ASN A 176 -13.93 14.81 -51.99
C ASN A 176 -15.32 14.20 -52.25
N LEU A 177 -16.35 14.72 -51.56
CA LEU A 177 -17.77 14.35 -51.70
C LEU A 177 -18.31 14.53 -53.12
N LYS A 178 -17.58 15.22 -54.01
CA LYS A 178 -18.02 15.53 -55.37
C LYS A 178 -17.78 14.41 -56.39
N ASP A 179 -16.94 13.42 -56.08
CA ASP A 179 -16.50 12.42 -57.05
C ASP A 179 -16.99 10.97 -56.76
N MET A 180 -17.93 10.78 -55.82
CA MET A 180 -18.39 9.43 -55.42
C MET A 180 -19.63 8.96 -56.20
N ASN A 181 -19.62 7.70 -56.66
CA ASN A 181 -20.74 7.03 -57.29
C ASN A 181 -21.92 6.90 -56.28
N PRO A 182 -23.21 7.08 -56.67
CA PRO A 182 -24.39 6.94 -55.81
C PRO A 182 -24.42 5.70 -54.90
N GLU A 183 -23.94 4.55 -55.34
CA GLU A 183 -23.88 3.33 -54.50
C GLU A 183 -22.85 3.44 -53.36
N GLN A 184 -21.75 4.15 -53.59
CA GLN A 184 -20.72 4.38 -52.57
C GLN A 184 -21.21 5.39 -51.52
N LEU A 185 -21.98 6.40 -51.94
CA LEU A 185 -22.63 7.35 -51.02
C LEU A 185 -23.65 6.66 -50.10
N ALA A 186 -24.46 5.73 -50.65
CA ALA A 186 -25.39 4.94 -49.84
C ALA A 186 -24.67 4.07 -48.80
N THR A 187 -23.53 3.49 -49.18
CA THR A 187 -22.70 2.68 -48.28
C THR A 187 -22.12 3.52 -47.13
N GLU A 188 -21.56 4.70 -47.41
CA GLU A 188 -21.07 5.62 -46.37
C GLU A 188 -22.19 6.13 -45.46
N LEU A 189 -23.37 6.46 -46.02
CA LEU A 189 -24.54 6.85 -45.23
C LEU A 189 -24.97 5.75 -44.25
N SER A 190 -24.94 4.49 -44.69
CA SER A 190 -25.23 3.34 -43.82
C SER A 190 -24.19 3.17 -42.71
N GLY A 191 -22.90 3.39 -43.03
CA GLY A 191 -21.82 3.34 -42.05
C GLY A 191 -21.91 4.47 -41.03
N LEU A 192 -22.25 5.69 -41.48
CA LEU A 192 -22.44 6.85 -40.62
C LEU A 192 -23.67 6.67 -39.71
N ARG A 193 -24.75 6.07 -40.23
CA ARG A 193 -25.93 5.72 -39.43
C ARG A 193 -25.59 4.74 -38.31
N ARG A 194 -24.82 3.69 -38.61
CA ARG A 194 -24.35 2.74 -37.59
C ARG A 194 -23.49 3.41 -36.51
N LYS A 195 -22.56 4.30 -36.90
CA LYS A 195 -21.74 5.07 -35.95
C LYS A 195 -22.59 6.00 -35.07
N TYR A 196 -23.63 6.60 -35.64
CA TYR A 196 -24.57 7.41 -34.88
C TYR A 196 -25.36 6.57 -33.86
N ASP A 197 -25.89 5.41 -34.27
CA ASP A 197 -26.62 4.52 -33.38
C ASP A 197 -25.72 3.99 -32.25
N GLU A 198 -24.46 3.69 -32.53
CA GLU A 198 -23.44 3.33 -31.52
C GLU A 198 -23.19 4.47 -30.53
N LEU A 199 -22.96 5.69 -31.01
CA LEU A 199 -22.77 6.88 -30.17
C LEU A 199 -23.99 7.15 -29.28
N VAL A 200 -25.20 7.02 -29.83
CA VAL A 200 -26.45 7.17 -29.09
C VAL A 200 -26.55 6.10 -28.00
N SER A 201 -26.30 4.83 -28.34
CA SER A 201 -26.33 3.73 -27.36
C SER A 201 -25.31 3.93 -26.22
N PHE A 202 -24.10 4.42 -26.54
CA PHE A 202 -23.07 4.73 -25.56
C PHE A 202 -23.51 5.86 -24.61
N SER A 203 -24.14 6.92 -25.14
CA SER A 203 -24.65 8.03 -24.33
C SER A 203 -25.79 7.60 -23.38
N VAL A 204 -26.68 6.71 -23.85
CA VAL A 204 -27.74 6.13 -23.03
C VAL A 204 -27.15 5.26 -21.92
N ASN A 205 -26.14 4.44 -22.24
CA ASN A 205 -25.48 3.59 -21.26
C ASN A 205 -24.75 4.40 -20.18
N LEU A 206 -24.03 5.46 -20.56
CA LEU A 206 -23.42 6.39 -19.60
C LEU A 206 -24.44 7.06 -18.69
N THR A 207 -25.62 7.39 -19.22
CA THR A 207 -26.70 7.99 -18.45
C THR A 207 -27.25 7.00 -17.42
N ALA A 208 -27.45 5.74 -17.82
CA ALA A 208 -27.89 4.68 -16.91
C ALA A 208 -26.85 4.42 -15.81
N GLU A 209 -25.56 4.38 -16.14
CA GLU A 209 -24.47 4.23 -15.16
C GLU A 209 -24.46 5.39 -14.16
N ARG A 210 -24.62 6.63 -14.63
CA ARG A 210 -24.71 7.82 -13.77
C ARG A 210 -25.89 7.72 -12.81
N ASP A 211 -27.05 7.27 -13.27
CA ASP A 211 -28.24 7.14 -12.43
C ASP A 211 -28.09 6.02 -11.40
N ILE A 212 -27.48 4.88 -11.78
CA ILE A 212 -27.15 3.79 -10.86
C ILE A 212 -26.20 4.28 -9.76
N LEU A 213 -25.14 5.01 -10.13
CA LEU A 213 -24.19 5.56 -9.16
C LEU A 213 -24.84 6.60 -8.25
N SER A 214 -25.68 7.48 -8.79
CA SER A 214 -26.42 8.47 -8.00
C SER A 214 -27.32 7.80 -6.97
N ASN A 215 -28.08 6.78 -7.38
CA ASN A 215 -28.95 6.02 -6.48
C ASN A 215 -28.16 5.25 -5.42
N THR A 216 -27.03 4.64 -5.79
CA THR A 216 -26.16 3.91 -4.85
C THR A 216 -25.55 4.84 -3.80
N LEU A 217 -25.12 6.04 -4.22
CA LEU A 217 -24.59 7.07 -3.34
C LEU A 217 -25.67 7.55 -2.36
N GLU A 218 -26.87 7.86 -2.85
CA GLU A 218 -27.99 8.24 -2.00
C GLU A 218 -28.36 7.15 -0.99
N GLN A 219 -28.39 5.89 -1.42
CA GLN A 219 -28.68 4.76 -0.54
C GLN A 219 -27.62 4.65 0.57
N THR A 220 -26.34 4.68 0.20
CA THR A 220 -25.22 4.65 1.15
C THR A 220 -25.29 5.81 2.14
N LYS A 221 -25.64 7.02 1.68
CA LYS A 221 -25.81 8.20 2.52
C LYS A 221 -26.98 8.06 3.49
N ARG A 222 -28.11 7.50 3.04
CA ARG A 222 -29.28 7.23 3.91
C ARG A 222 -28.96 6.20 4.97
N ASP A 223 -28.26 5.13 4.61
CA ASP A 223 -27.83 4.08 5.54
C ASP A 223 -26.85 4.63 6.57
N TYR A 224 -25.86 5.43 6.14
CA TYR A 224 -24.93 6.09 7.05
C TYR A 224 -25.65 7.04 8.04
N ASN A 225 -26.56 7.88 7.54
CA ASN A 225 -27.34 8.78 8.41
C ASN A 225 -28.23 8.01 9.39
N ARG A 226 -28.80 6.88 8.96
CA ARG A 226 -29.61 6.00 9.83
C ARG A 226 -28.75 5.37 10.92
N GLU A 227 -27.54 4.93 10.60
CA GLU A 227 -26.59 4.38 11.58
C GLU A 227 -26.13 5.45 12.58
N MET A 228 -25.80 6.66 12.11
CA MET A 228 -25.43 7.79 12.96
C MET A 228 -26.55 8.18 13.93
N ALA A 229 -27.80 8.25 13.45
CA ALA A 229 -28.96 8.52 14.30
C ALA A 229 -29.19 7.40 15.34
N ALA A 230 -29.03 6.13 14.93
CA ALA A 230 -29.14 4.99 15.84
C ALA A 230 -28.05 5.01 16.93
N ARG A 231 -26.81 5.35 16.57
CA ARG A 231 -25.70 5.49 17.52
C ARG A 231 -25.95 6.62 18.52
N SER A 232 -26.42 7.79 18.07
CA SER A 232 -26.76 8.90 18.97
C SER A 232 -27.92 8.58 19.92
N ALA A 233 -28.90 7.78 19.48
CA ALA A 233 -30.02 7.38 20.31
C ALA A 233 -29.61 6.38 21.42
N LEU A 234 -28.62 5.53 21.14
CA LEU A 234 -28.04 4.62 22.14
C LEU A 234 -27.18 5.38 23.16
N GLU A 235 -26.39 6.36 22.72
CA GLU A 235 -25.61 7.23 23.60
C GLU A 235 -26.50 8.01 24.57
N ASN A 236 -27.64 8.53 24.09
CA ASN A 236 -28.61 9.26 24.93
C ASN A 236 -29.35 8.36 25.93
N LYS A 237 -29.48 7.05 25.67
CA LYS A 237 -30.01 6.07 26.63
C LYS A 237 -29.00 5.63 27.67
N GLN A 238 -27.70 5.65 27.36
CA GLN A 238 -26.64 5.24 28.28
C GLN A 238 -26.26 6.34 29.30
N GLY A 239 -26.63 7.60 29.04
CA GLY A 239 -26.45 8.73 29.97
C GLY A 239 -27.59 8.98 30.98
N GLY A 240 -28.65 8.17 30.96
CA GLY A 240 -29.86 8.37 31.76
C GLY A 240 -29.89 7.59 33.08
N GLY A 241 -28.92 7.82 33.97
CA GLY A 241 -28.88 7.21 35.30
C GLY A 241 -28.77 8.23 36.42
N SER A 242 -29.89 8.47 37.10
CA SER A 242 -30.02 9.12 38.43
C SER A 242 -29.81 10.64 38.52
N ALA A 243 -30.90 11.40 38.60
CA ALA A 243 -31.02 12.50 39.56
C ALA A 243 -32.49 12.87 39.81
N ARG A 244 -32.83 12.81 41.09
CA ARG A 244 -34.12 13.07 41.73
C ARG A 244 -34.38 14.57 41.81
N GLY A 245 -35.60 14.97 41.45
CA GLY A 245 -36.36 16.17 41.86
C GLY A 245 -35.63 17.49 42.17
N GLY A 246 -35.91 18.51 41.36
CA GLY A 246 -35.64 19.92 41.70
C GLY A 246 -36.29 20.87 40.70
N SER A 247 -37.40 21.49 41.10
CA SER A 247 -38.02 22.61 40.38
C SER A 247 -37.06 23.81 40.34
N GLY A 248 -36.81 24.35 39.15
CA GLY A 248 -35.87 25.47 38.97
C GLY A 248 -35.93 26.07 37.57
N LYS A 249 -36.83 27.05 37.43
CA LYS A 249 -36.85 28.22 36.53
C LYS A 249 -35.86 28.28 35.35
N GLY A 250 -36.43 28.56 34.17
CA GLY A 250 -35.76 28.62 32.88
C GLY A 250 -34.47 29.45 32.79
N GLY A 251 -33.54 28.92 32.00
CA GLY A 251 -32.33 29.59 31.54
C GLY A 251 -31.92 29.01 30.19
N LYS A 252 -31.83 29.88 29.17
CA LYS A 252 -31.30 29.61 27.82
C LYS A 252 -30.00 28.81 27.89
N SER A 253 -29.97 27.58 27.36
CA SER A 253 -28.73 26.85 27.13
C SER A 253 -28.09 27.35 25.83
N GLY A 254 -27.18 28.31 25.97
CA GLY A 254 -26.19 28.60 24.93
C GLY A 254 -25.27 27.40 24.78
N GLY A 255 -25.12 26.91 23.55
CA GLY A 255 -24.14 25.86 23.24
C GLY A 255 -22.75 26.30 23.70
N ALA A 256 -22.12 25.49 24.55
CA ALA A 256 -20.76 25.75 25.01
C ALA A 256 -19.83 25.75 23.78
N SER A 257 -19.25 26.91 23.49
CA SER A 257 -18.31 27.08 22.37
C SER A 257 -17.12 26.15 22.56
N LEU A 258 -16.64 25.57 21.46
CA LEU A 258 -15.49 24.65 21.40
C LEU A 258 -14.27 25.17 22.18
N PHE A 259 -14.10 26.50 22.25
CA PHE A 259 -13.07 27.15 23.05
C PHE A 259 -13.17 26.83 24.55
N GLN A 260 -14.37 26.75 25.10
CA GLN A 260 -14.61 26.49 26.53
C GLN A 260 -14.24 25.04 26.90
N MET A 261 -14.48 24.09 25.98
CA MET A 261 -14.04 22.69 26.13
C MET A 261 -12.50 22.57 26.05
N VAL A 262 -11.86 23.32 25.15
CA VAL A 262 -10.40 23.34 25.03
C VAL A 262 -9.74 23.97 26.27
N PHE A 263 -10.30 25.06 26.79
CA PHE A 263 -9.82 25.68 28.03
C PHE A 263 -9.99 24.77 29.25
N LEU A 264 -11.11 24.06 29.36
CA LEU A 264 -11.33 23.10 30.44
C LEU A 264 -10.38 21.90 30.32
N GLY A 265 -10.16 21.40 29.10
CA GLY A 265 -9.17 20.34 28.83
C GLY A 265 -7.75 20.77 29.17
N LEU A 266 -7.35 21.99 28.81
CA LEU A 266 -6.03 22.54 29.12
C LEU A 266 -5.86 22.77 30.63
N ALA A 267 -6.90 23.25 31.32
CA ALA A 267 -6.89 23.41 32.77
C ALA A 267 -6.74 22.06 33.49
N CYS A 268 -7.46 21.02 33.04
CA CYS A 268 -7.32 19.66 33.57
C CYS A 268 -5.94 19.07 33.28
N PHE A 269 -5.37 19.31 32.09
CA PHE A 269 -4.03 18.86 31.73
C PHE A 269 -2.94 19.52 32.59
N LEU A 270 -3.03 20.84 32.80
CA LEU A 270 -2.09 21.58 33.63
C LEU A 270 -2.23 21.23 35.12
N ALA A 271 -3.45 20.97 35.60
CA ALA A 271 -3.67 20.46 36.95
C ALA A 271 -3.06 19.06 37.12
N GLY A 272 -3.23 18.17 36.13
CA GLY A 272 -2.61 16.84 36.12
C GLY A 272 -1.09 16.88 36.11
N ALA A 273 -0.49 17.78 35.30
CA ALA A 273 0.95 17.97 35.25
C ALA A 273 1.51 18.52 36.58
N LYS A 274 0.78 19.41 37.26
CA LYS A 274 1.18 19.95 38.57
C LYS A 274 1.12 18.89 39.68
N ILE A 275 0.13 18.01 39.64
CA ILE A 275 -0.01 16.90 40.61
C ILE A 275 1.07 15.82 40.37
N GLY A 276 1.43 15.55 39.12
CA GLY A 276 2.52 14.65 38.76
C GLY A 276 3.90 15.13 39.24
N ALA A 277 4.13 16.44 39.29
CA ALA A 277 5.39 17.03 39.77
C ALA A 277 5.55 17.01 41.30
N THR A 278 4.44 16.93 42.07
CA THR A 278 4.46 16.92 43.55
C THR A 278 4.50 15.51 44.16
N GLY A 279 4.58 14.46 43.34
CA GLY A 279 4.91 13.11 43.80
C GLY A 279 3.93 12.48 44.79
N ASN A 280 2.65 12.88 44.80
CA ASN A 280 1.67 12.30 45.71
C ASN A 280 0.36 11.91 44.98
N ALA A 281 0.38 10.77 44.31
CA ALA A 281 -0.81 10.08 43.83
C ALA A 281 -0.51 8.57 43.70
N PRO A 282 -0.84 7.74 44.70
CA PRO A 282 -0.45 6.33 44.69
C PRO A 282 -1.25 5.43 43.73
N TYR A 283 -2.20 5.95 42.93
CA TYR A 283 -3.08 5.12 42.09
C TYR A 283 -3.48 5.71 40.73
N LEU A 284 -2.62 6.51 40.08
CA LEU A 284 -2.82 6.89 38.68
C LEU A 284 -1.65 6.41 37.82
N PRO A 285 -1.89 5.61 36.75
CA PRO A 285 -0.82 5.22 35.85
C PRO A 285 -0.36 6.43 35.04
N VAL A 286 0.84 6.91 35.35
CA VAL A 286 1.52 7.95 34.57
C VAL A 286 1.97 7.32 33.26
N VAL A 287 1.32 7.70 32.16
CA VAL A 287 1.75 7.37 30.79
C VAL A 287 2.97 8.23 30.46
N GLY A 288 4.14 7.83 30.97
CA GLY A 288 5.37 8.63 30.85
C GLY A 288 6.67 7.85 30.71
N ASN A 289 6.70 6.53 30.94
CA ASN A 289 7.96 5.75 30.94
C ASN A 289 8.17 4.86 29.72
N PHE A 290 7.62 5.21 28.55
CA PHE A 290 7.85 4.43 27.32
C PHE A 290 9.03 4.91 26.45
N PHE A 291 9.75 5.97 26.85
CA PHE A 291 10.89 6.51 26.10
C PHE A 291 12.04 6.95 27.01
N ILE A 292 12.65 6.03 27.78
CA ILE A 292 14.07 6.12 28.13
C ILE A 292 14.62 4.69 28.14
N GLU A 293 15.46 4.39 27.16
CA GLU A 293 16.32 3.23 27.09
C GLU A 293 17.48 3.43 28.07
N GLY A 294 17.64 2.52 29.04
CA GLY A 294 18.67 2.59 30.07
C GLY A 294 19.18 1.19 30.44
N ASP A 295 20.36 0.88 29.92
CA ASP A 295 21.36 -0.11 30.35
C ASP A 295 20.88 -1.37 31.09
N ALA A 296 20.62 -2.43 30.32
CA ALA A 296 20.63 -3.79 30.86
C ALA A 296 22.08 -4.25 31.10
N LYS A 297 22.54 -4.09 32.34
CA LYS A 297 23.75 -4.76 32.85
C LYS A 297 23.59 -6.29 32.81
N LEU A 298 24.61 -6.92 32.24
CA LEU A 298 24.95 -8.34 32.24
C LEU A 298 24.63 -9.04 33.57
N VAL A 299 23.75 -10.05 33.53
CA VAL A 299 23.72 -11.14 34.50
C VAL A 299 24.16 -12.42 33.78
N LYS A 300 25.31 -12.93 34.21
CA LYS A 300 25.93 -14.18 33.78
C LYS A 300 25.07 -15.35 34.27
N VAL A 301 24.49 -16.12 33.35
CA VAL A 301 23.80 -17.39 33.67
C VAL A 301 24.74 -18.54 33.33
N GLU A 302 25.05 -19.35 34.34
CA GLU A 302 25.86 -20.56 34.29
C GLU A 302 25.09 -21.71 33.61
N PRO A 303 25.72 -22.58 32.81
CA PRO A 303 25.02 -23.58 32.02
C PRO A 303 24.49 -24.74 32.87
N VAL A 304 23.16 -24.91 32.89
CA VAL A 304 22.48 -26.08 33.45
C VAL A 304 22.54 -27.24 32.44
N SER A 305 23.09 -28.37 32.88
CA SER A 305 23.19 -29.61 32.11
C SER A 305 21.82 -30.29 31.91
N PRO A 306 21.61 -31.00 30.78
CA PRO A 306 20.35 -31.70 30.54
C PRO A 306 20.27 -33.03 31.32
N PRO A 307 19.10 -33.41 31.85
CA PRO A 307 18.88 -34.71 32.48
C PRO A 307 18.79 -35.85 31.44
N PRO A 308 19.23 -37.07 31.79
CA PRO A 308 19.31 -38.20 30.85
C PRO A 308 17.95 -38.87 30.57
N THR A 309 17.82 -39.38 29.35
CA THR A 309 16.71 -40.18 28.82
C THR A 309 16.59 -41.57 29.48
N PRO A 310 15.37 -42.14 29.61
CA PRO A 310 15.18 -43.46 30.18
C PRO A 310 15.12 -44.55 29.10
N GLU A 311 16.17 -45.37 28.97
CA GLU A 311 16.06 -46.71 28.39
C GLU A 311 16.94 -47.72 29.17
N GLU A 312 16.29 -48.84 29.51
CA GLU A 312 16.82 -50.20 29.57
C GLU A 312 17.62 -50.70 30.80
N VAL A 313 16.87 -51.37 31.70
CA VAL A 313 17.02 -52.78 32.15
C VAL A 313 18.45 -53.37 32.19
N ALA A 314 18.91 -53.75 33.39
CA ALA A 314 19.27 -55.13 33.78
C ALA A 314 20.33 -55.19 34.89
N ASN A 315 20.04 -56.04 35.90
CA ASN A 315 20.95 -56.74 36.82
C ASN A 315 21.83 -55.87 37.76
N ASP A 316 22.05 -56.20 39.03
CA ASP A 316 22.29 -57.53 39.62
C ASP A 316 22.20 -57.44 41.17
N GLY A 317 21.83 -58.56 41.81
CA GLY A 317 22.12 -58.94 43.22
C GLY A 317 21.50 -58.10 44.35
N GLY A 318 20.86 -58.66 45.39
CA GLY A 318 20.75 -60.05 45.84
C GLY A 318 20.39 -60.05 47.34
N GLU A 319 19.91 -61.21 47.78
CA GLU A 319 19.89 -61.71 49.17
C GLU A 319 18.73 -61.37 50.13
N LEU A 320 18.05 -62.48 50.48
CA LEU A 320 17.28 -62.85 51.68
C LEU A 320 15.82 -62.42 51.82
#